data_AF-A0A1W9RWY5-F1
#
_entry.id   AF-A0A1W9RWY5-F1
#
_cell.length_a   1.000
_cell.length_b   1.000
_cell.length_c   1.000
_cell.angle_alpha   90.00
_cell.angle_beta   90.00
_cell.angle_gamma   90.00
#
_symmetry.space_group_name_H-M   'P 1'
#
loop_
_entity.id
_entity.type
_entity.pdbx_description
1 polymer ?
#
loop_
_entity_poly.entity_id
_entity_poly.type
_entity_poly.pdbx_seq_one_letter_code
_entity_poly.pdbx_strand_id
1 'polypeptide(L)'
;MKYSVAFLLILLFVGTLFAQGTDTVTTVLSRGWNMFSTSLIPDPVSIPVQLRGQIPSFSMGSGPTGEGSFIYRYDPSIGEFRVPTNFQLFEGYFLWSTFDSTEIDISGYSVEEDTFFVLPYYDAGWNLVGNPYPVPLSWTAIWLSSLNMQRVYFYWEDNQMKFYDPLFPWLSTGEDWIPVCRAFWVRVFGPEYGTLNFTLPARMKTTIPEPSWEFVGHFTVSCAGFTDASNIIATSPLALDGADELDCQKPFFELPDAPLPVFAYLDGDEPLCVDAKSTSGEPSWLLVVTGESGPATLGWDIVCPEGYRVGIRDLTRGVEIDPLDATEYSFFKGDGEYIFEIHLARMLGTGREPVPGRFSLQAFPSPFNSSVKIYYNLPEGEDFSLEVLNISGERIAVLDCAASSGYAVWSADGNPTGIYFVRLVSSDVSLAKKVLFIK
;
A
#
# COMPACT_ATOMS: atom_id res chain seq x y z
N MET A 1 -40.55 -3.97 9.43
CA MET A 1 -40.67 -5.34 8.85
C MET A 1 -40.27 -5.22 7.38
N LYS A 2 -39.27 -5.99 6.92
CA LYS A 2 -38.24 -5.64 5.90
C LYS A 2 -37.15 -4.80 6.58
N TYR A 3 -35.92 -5.26 6.87
CA TYR A 3 -35.07 -6.33 6.34
C TYR A 3 -34.42 -7.07 7.51
N SER A 4 -34.62 -8.38 7.61
CA SER A 4 -34.01 -9.23 8.67
C SER A 4 -33.67 -10.64 8.12
N VAL A 5 -33.35 -10.74 6.83
CA VAL A 5 -33.11 -12.02 6.15
C VAL A 5 -31.88 -11.95 5.22
N ALA A 6 -30.82 -11.25 5.62
CA ALA A 6 -29.56 -11.20 4.88
C ALA A 6 -28.31 -11.41 5.75
N PHE A 7 -28.46 -11.94 6.97
CA PHE A 7 -27.34 -12.29 7.86
C PHE A 7 -27.41 -13.76 8.32
N LEU A 8 -28.02 -14.61 7.50
CA LEU A 8 -28.14 -16.04 7.78
C LEU A 8 -27.92 -16.85 6.49
N LEU A 9 -26.70 -16.78 5.95
CA LEU A 9 -26.23 -17.80 5.00
C LEU A 9 -24.69 -17.84 4.95
N ILE A 10 -24.06 -18.18 6.07
CA ILE A 10 -22.70 -18.75 6.08
C ILE A 10 -22.78 -19.94 7.04
N LEU A 11 -22.54 -21.15 6.52
CA LEU A 11 -22.68 -22.50 7.11
C LEU A 11 -23.84 -23.33 6.53
N LEU A 12 -23.79 -23.61 5.23
CA LEU A 12 -24.47 -24.76 4.65
C LEU A 12 -23.47 -25.49 3.73
N PHE A 13 -22.46 -26.10 4.36
CA PHE A 13 -21.77 -27.34 4.00
C PHE A 13 -20.52 -27.46 4.88
N VAL A 14 -20.70 -27.73 6.17
CA VAL A 14 -19.65 -28.42 6.94
C VAL A 14 -20.27 -29.75 7.31
N GLY A 15 -20.08 -30.73 6.40
CA GLY A 15 -20.32 -32.11 6.74
C GLY A 15 -19.42 -32.47 7.91
N THR A 16 -20.03 -32.87 9.03
CA THR A 16 -19.43 -33.62 10.15
C THR A 16 -17.91 -33.78 10.10
N LEU A 17 -17.16 -32.76 10.51
CA LEU A 17 -15.74 -32.90 10.84
C LEU A 17 -15.63 -33.36 12.30
N PHE A 18 -15.22 -34.61 12.48
CA PHE A 18 -14.77 -35.13 13.76
C PHE A 18 -13.58 -34.28 14.23
N ALA A 19 -13.68 -33.72 15.44
CA ALA A 19 -12.65 -32.93 16.09
C ALA A 19 -11.30 -33.69 16.14
N GLN A 20 -10.30 -33.18 15.44
CA GLN A 20 -8.89 -33.45 15.72
C GLN A 20 -8.32 -32.29 16.52
N GLY A 21 -8.28 -32.40 17.85
CA GLY A 21 -7.60 -31.43 18.72
C GLY A 21 -8.15 -29.99 18.66
N THR A 22 -7.66 -29.15 19.55
CA THR A 22 -7.79 -27.69 19.46
C THR A 22 -6.41 -27.15 19.13
N ASP A 23 -6.31 -26.34 18.07
CA ASP A 23 -5.09 -25.65 17.70
C ASP A 23 -5.01 -24.32 18.45
N THR A 24 -3.79 -23.79 18.59
CA THR A 24 -3.55 -22.43 19.06
C THR A 24 -2.64 -21.72 18.07
N VAL A 25 -3.06 -20.54 17.63
CA VAL A 25 -2.23 -19.61 16.87
C VAL A 25 -1.83 -18.44 17.76
N THR A 26 -0.55 -18.08 17.73
CA THR A 26 0.01 -16.96 18.49
C THR A 26 0.38 -15.84 17.53
N THR A 27 0.04 -14.61 17.89
CA THR A 27 0.52 -13.39 17.24
C THR A 27 1.05 -12.40 18.26
N VAL A 28 1.85 -11.43 17.81
CA VAL A 28 2.46 -10.40 18.65
C VAL A 28 1.95 -9.04 18.21
N LEU A 29 1.39 -8.29 19.15
CA LEU A 29 0.84 -6.95 18.91
C LEU A 29 1.82 -5.87 19.37
N SER A 30 1.95 -4.82 18.55
CA SER A 30 2.64 -3.58 18.93
C SER A 30 1.74 -2.75 19.83
N ARG A 31 2.33 -1.84 20.61
CA ARG A 31 1.56 -0.90 21.42
C ARG A 31 0.66 -0.04 20.52
N GLY A 32 -0.60 0.10 20.91
CA GLY A 32 -1.60 0.88 20.19
C GLY A 32 -2.64 0.01 19.50
N TRP A 33 -3.29 0.56 18.48
CA TRP A 33 -4.28 -0.15 17.66
C TRP A 33 -3.60 -1.09 16.66
N ASN A 34 -4.09 -2.33 16.59
CA ASN A 34 -3.62 -3.35 15.66
C ASN A 34 -4.80 -3.94 14.88
N MET A 35 -4.59 -4.25 13.60
CA MET A 35 -5.57 -5.00 12.79
C MET A 35 -5.37 -6.51 12.97
N PHE A 36 -6.36 -7.17 13.54
CA PHE A 36 -6.29 -8.52 14.08
C PHE A 36 -7.40 -9.42 13.52
N SER A 37 -7.09 -10.69 13.28
CA SER A 37 -8.06 -11.75 12.98
C SER A 37 -7.74 -13.03 13.74
N THR A 38 -8.68 -13.97 13.83
CA THR A 38 -8.46 -15.22 14.59
C THR A 38 -7.68 -16.29 13.85
N SER A 39 -7.76 -16.35 12.52
CA SER A 39 -7.11 -17.37 11.67
C SER A 39 -7.41 -18.84 12.00
N LEU A 40 -8.38 -19.06 12.88
CA LEU A 40 -8.99 -20.31 13.27
C LEU A 40 -10.49 -20.07 13.40
N ILE A 41 -11.27 -21.14 13.36
CA ILE A 41 -12.64 -21.14 13.88
C ILE A 41 -12.51 -21.09 15.41
N PRO A 42 -12.82 -19.95 16.06
CA PRO A 42 -12.50 -19.76 17.47
C PRO A 42 -13.37 -20.65 18.35
N ASP A 43 -12.75 -21.37 19.28
CA ASP A 43 -13.46 -22.17 20.29
C ASP A 43 -12.78 -22.00 21.66
N PRO A 44 -13.44 -21.34 22.63
CA PRO A 44 -14.77 -20.73 22.55
C PRO A 44 -14.81 -19.47 21.68
N VAL A 45 -15.94 -19.16 21.04
CA VAL A 45 -16.10 -17.93 20.22
C VAL A 45 -16.09 -16.63 21.04
N SER A 46 -16.25 -16.70 22.36
CA SER A 46 -16.43 -15.53 23.22
C SER A 46 -15.12 -14.73 23.38
N ILE A 47 -15.13 -13.45 22.98
CA ILE A 47 -13.94 -12.58 23.02
C ILE A 47 -13.40 -12.41 24.45
N PRO A 48 -14.23 -12.10 25.47
CA PRO A 48 -13.73 -11.99 26.84
C PRO A 48 -13.14 -13.28 27.40
N VAL A 49 -13.52 -14.45 26.86
CA VAL A 49 -12.99 -15.74 27.28
C VAL A 49 -11.66 -16.02 26.58
N GLN A 50 -11.59 -15.80 25.27
CA GLN A 50 -10.36 -15.95 24.47
C GLN A 50 -9.27 -15.01 24.98
N LEU A 51 -9.54 -13.71 25.09
CA LEU A 51 -8.53 -12.70 25.45
C LEU A 51 -8.24 -12.57 26.95
N ARG A 52 -8.84 -13.43 27.78
CA ARG A 52 -8.77 -13.28 29.24
C ARG A 52 -7.33 -13.36 29.74
N GLY A 53 -6.87 -12.28 30.37
CA GLY A 53 -5.54 -12.23 30.99
C GLY A 53 -4.38 -12.10 30.00
N GLN A 54 -4.67 -11.99 28.71
CA GLN A 54 -3.66 -11.80 27.66
C GLN A 54 -3.35 -10.32 27.44
N ILE A 55 -4.38 -9.45 27.50
CA ILE A 55 -4.22 -7.99 27.40
C ILE A 55 -4.42 -7.36 28.79
N PRO A 56 -3.40 -6.70 29.35
CA PRO A 56 -3.51 -6.01 30.63
C PRO A 56 -4.57 -4.90 30.60
N SER A 57 -5.50 -4.95 31.55
CA SER A 57 -6.63 -4.01 31.68
C SER A 57 -7.65 -4.04 30.54
N PHE A 58 -7.70 -5.12 29.76
CA PHE A 58 -8.69 -5.30 28.71
C PHE A 58 -10.11 -5.06 29.21
N SER A 59 -10.83 -4.19 28.50
CA SER A 59 -12.22 -3.86 28.78
C SER A 59 -13.00 -3.67 27.50
N MET A 60 -14.23 -4.16 27.51
CA MET A 60 -15.18 -4.05 26.40
C MET A 60 -16.13 -2.86 26.56
N GLY A 61 -16.06 -2.16 27.70
CA GLY A 61 -16.97 -1.05 28.04
C GLY A 61 -16.26 0.22 28.53
N SER A 62 -14.93 0.23 28.53
CA SER A 62 -14.12 1.41 28.80
C SER A 62 -12.77 1.24 28.08
N GLY A 63 -12.59 1.91 26.96
CA GLY A 63 -11.40 1.81 26.13
C GLY A 63 -10.16 2.45 26.74
N PRO A 64 -9.05 2.50 25.98
CA PRO A 64 -7.74 2.96 26.46
C PRO A 64 -7.71 4.42 26.92
N THR A 65 -8.62 5.26 26.38
CA THR A 65 -8.78 6.68 26.70
C THR A 65 -9.72 6.92 27.89
N GLY A 66 -10.35 5.87 28.42
CA GLY A 66 -11.43 5.95 29.41
C GLY A 66 -12.84 5.93 28.79
N GLU A 67 -12.94 6.07 27.48
CA GLU A 67 -14.19 5.93 26.69
C GLU A 67 -14.03 4.77 25.69
N GLY A 68 -15.15 4.24 25.18
CA GLY A 68 -15.11 3.20 24.13
C GLY A 68 -14.77 1.77 24.59
N SER A 69 -14.02 1.04 23.78
CA SER A 69 -13.66 -0.38 23.93
C SER A 69 -12.22 -0.63 23.52
N PHE A 70 -11.61 -1.71 24.00
CA PHE A 70 -10.30 -2.18 23.53
C PHE A 70 -10.37 -2.95 22.20
N ILE A 71 -11.57 -3.29 21.75
CA ILE A 71 -11.79 -4.03 20.51
C ILE A 71 -13.00 -3.49 19.75
N TYR A 72 -12.82 -3.36 18.45
CA TYR A 72 -13.86 -2.96 17.51
C TYR A 72 -13.87 -3.87 16.29
N ARG A 73 -15.06 -4.07 15.73
CA ARG A 73 -15.26 -4.62 14.39
C ARG A 73 -15.89 -3.54 13.51
N TYR A 74 -15.75 -3.66 12.21
CA TYR A 74 -16.41 -2.75 11.28
C TYR A 74 -17.74 -3.32 10.79
N ASP A 75 -18.79 -2.51 10.80
CA ASP A 75 -20.08 -2.86 10.22
C ASP A 75 -20.25 -2.15 8.87
N PRO A 76 -20.04 -2.85 7.74
CA PRO A 76 -20.10 -2.23 6.42
C PRO A 76 -21.50 -1.73 6.06
N SER A 77 -22.56 -2.24 6.69
CA SER A 77 -23.93 -1.83 6.36
C SER A 77 -24.27 -0.39 6.76
N ILE A 78 -23.49 0.19 7.67
CA ILE A 78 -23.68 1.54 8.18
C ILE A 78 -22.38 2.36 8.25
N GLY A 79 -21.25 1.79 7.82
CA GLY A 79 -19.97 2.50 7.78
C GLY A 79 -19.33 2.78 9.14
N GLU A 80 -19.72 2.09 10.21
CA GLU A 80 -19.30 2.40 11.59
C GLU A 80 -18.63 1.24 12.31
N PHE A 81 -17.77 1.57 13.28
CA PHE A 81 -17.19 0.61 14.21
C PHE A 81 -18.18 0.23 15.32
N ARG A 82 -18.20 -1.06 15.68
CA ARG A 82 -19.03 -1.62 16.74
C ARG A 82 -18.21 -2.50 17.67
N VAL A 83 -18.62 -2.61 18.92
CA VAL A 83 -18.00 -3.52 19.88
C VAL A 83 -18.52 -4.95 19.63
N PRO A 84 -17.67 -5.91 19.20
CA PRO A 84 -18.07 -7.30 19.00
C PRO A 84 -18.15 -8.04 20.34
N THR A 85 -18.98 -9.07 20.46
CA THR A 85 -19.00 -9.96 21.66
C THR A 85 -18.35 -11.32 21.42
N ASN A 86 -18.34 -11.77 20.16
CA ASN A 86 -17.80 -13.05 19.74
C ASN A 86 -16.88 -12.83 18.55
N PHE A 87 -15.82 -13.64 18.48
CA PHE A 87 -15.02 -13.76 17.28
C PHE A 87 -15.77 -14.58 16.23
N GLN A 88 -15.55 -14.23 14.98
CA GLN A 88 -16.02 -14.96 13.80
C GLN A 88 -14.81 -15.24 12.91
N LEU A 89 -14.79 -16.42 12.32
CA LEU A 89 -13.85 -16.72 11.25
C LEU A 89 -14.01 -15.66 10.14
N PHE A 90 -12.89 -15.23 9.54
CA PHE A 90 -12.84 -14.29 8.42
C PHE A 90 -13.21 -12.83 8.74
N GLU A 91 -13.76 -12.53 9.92
CA GLU A 91 -13.96 -11.15 10.34
C GLU A 91 -12.62 -10.54 10.82
N GLY A 92 -12.38 -9.29 10.46
CA GLY A 92 -11.25 -8.52 10.96
C GLY A 92 -11.67 -7.58 12.10
N TYR A 93 -10.73 -7.29 12.99
CA TYR A 93 -10.94 -6.49 14.19
C TYR A 93 -9.83 -5.46 14.34
N PHE A 94 -10.15 -4.34 14.98
CA PHE A 94 -9.15 -3.48 15.60
C PHE A 94 -9.04 -3.84 17.08
N LEU A 95 -7.84 -4.19 17.52
CA LEU A 95 -7.54 -4.60 18.89
C LEU A 95 -6.43 -3.72 19.46
N TRP A 96 -6.70 -3.12 20.62
CA TRP A 96 -5.74 -2.29 21.33
C TRP A 96 -4.82 -3.14 22.21
N SER A 97 -3.52 -2.86 22.11
CA SER A 97 -2.51 -3.37 23.01
C SER A 97 -1.86 -2.25 23.81
N THR A 98 -1.78 -2.42 25.13
CA THR A 98 -1.18 -1.42 26.04
C THR A 98 0.35 -1.41 25.99
N PHE A 99 0.96 -2.54 25.65
CA PHE A 99 2.40 -2.73 25.66
C PHE A 99 2.89 -3.22 24.30
N ASP A 100 4.13 -2.87 23.98
CA ASP A 100 4.81 -3.48 22.84
C ASP A 100 5.06 -4.96 23.10
N SER A 101 5.05 -5.74 22.02
CA SER A 101 5.27 -7.18 22.05
C SER A 101 4.27 -7.95 22.91
N THR A 102 2.99 -7.56 22.88
CA THR A 102 1.92 -8.28 23.58
C THR A 102 1.54 -9.54 22.80
N GLU A 103 1.83 -10.71 23.36
CA GLU A 103 1.45 -12.00 22.77
C GLU A 103 -0.05 -12.26 22.94
N ILE A 104 -0.70 -12.67 21.84
CA ILE A 104 -2.10 -13.06 21.79
C ILE A 104 -2.20 -14.47 21.22
N ASP A 105 -2.73 -15.37 22.02
CA ASP A 105 -3.06 -16.74 21.70
C ASP A 105 -4.56 -16.86 21.41
N ILE A 106 -4.90 -17.40 20.24
CA ILE A 106 -6.26 -17.79 19.89
C ILE A 106 -6.33 -19.29 19.77
N SER A 107 -7.26 -19.89 20.51
CA SER A 107 -7.56 -21.32 20.43
C SER A 107 -8.79 -21.60 19.57
N GLY A 108 -8.74 -22.66 18.78
CA GLY A 108 -9.83 -23.02 17.88
C GLY A 108 -9.52 -24.22 16.99
N TYR A 109 -10.23 -24.29 15.87
CA TYR A 109 -10.06 -25.34 14.86
C TYR A 109 -9.56 -24.75 13.54
N SER A 110 -8.58 -25.41 12.94
CA SER A 110 -8.05 -25.04 11.63
C SER A 110 -9.04 -25.29 10.51
N VAL A 111 -9.05 -24.40 9.52
CA VAL A 111 -9.80 -24.60 8.28
C VAL A 111 -8.84 -25.24 7.26
N GLU A 112 -9.13 -26.47 6.85
CA GLU A 112 -8.25 -27.20 5.93
C GLU A 112 -8.65 -27.03 4.46
N GLU A 113 -9.94 -26.84 4.21
CA GLU A 113 -10.54 -26.79 2.87
C GLU A 113 -10.52 -25.38 2.28
N ASP A 114 -10.60 -25.30 0.96
CA ASP A 114 -10.84 -24.06 0.23
C ASP A 114 -12.17 -23.45 0.67
N THR A 115 -12.17 -22.15 0.95
CA THR A 115 -13.36 -21.41 1.38
C THR A 115 -13.52 -20.15 0.55
N PHE A 116 -14.76 -19.67 0.45
CA PHE A 116 -15.06 -18.38 -0.16
C PHE A 116 -16.04 -17.61 0.69
N PHE A 117 -15.96 -16.28 0.59
CA PHE A 117 -16.83 -15.38 1.32
C PHE A 117 -17.46 -14.38 0.38
N VAL A 118 -18.77 -14.21 0.52
CA VAL A 118 -19.52 -13.20 -0.22
C VAL A 118 -19.50 -11.92 0.60
N LEU A 119 -18.94 -10.87 0.03
CA LEU A 119 -18.87 -9.54 0.63
C LEU A 119 -19.98 -8.67 0.05
N PRO A 120 -20.76 -8.01 0.89
CA PRO A 120 -21.77 -7.08 0.42
C PRO A 120 -21.13 -5.79 -0.10
N TYR A 121 -21.78 -5.19 -1.09
CA TYR A 121 -21.57 -3.80 -1.43
C TYR A 121 -22.55 -2.92 -0.65
N TYR A 122 -22.04 -2.29 0.39
CA TYR A 122 -22.71 -1.26 1.19
C TYR A 122 -21.79 -0.06 1.28
N ASP A 123 -22.35 1.16 1.22
CA ASP A 123 -21.70 2.46 1.46
C ASP A 123 -20.19 2.53 1.15
N ALA A 124 -19.87 2.89 -0.09
CA ALA A 124 -18.53 2.83 -0.70
C ALA A 124 -17.90 1.43 -0.84
N GLY A 125 -18.43 0.35 -0.25
CA GLY A 125 -18.04 -1.04 -0.53
C GLY A 125 -16.91 -1.60 0.34
N TRP A 126 -16.51 -0.89 1.40
CA TRP A 126 -15.41 -1.30 2.28
C TRP A 126 -15.79 -2.43 3.23
N ASN A 127 -14.89 -3.39 3.42
CA ASN A 127 -15.07 -4.52 4.33
C ASN A 127 -13.76 -4.80 5.07
N LEU A 128 -13.86 -4.99 6.40
CA LEU A 128 -12.74 -5.39 7.25
C LEU A 128 -12.75 -6.91 7.43
N VAL A 129 -11.77 -7.58 6.83
CA VAL A 129 -11.70 -9.04 6.75
C VAL A 129 -10.42 -9.56 7.38
N GLY A 130 -10.38 -10.84 7.68
CA GLY A 130 -9.27 -11.51 8.34
C GLY A 130 -8.74 -12.70 7.55
N ASN A 131 -7.45 -12.99 7.68
CA ASN A 131 -6.90 -14.25 7.20
C ASN A 131 -7.61 -15.42 7.95
N PRO A 132 -8.32 -16.33 7.26
CA PRO A 132 -9.05 -17.43 7.90
C PRO A 132 -8.19 -18.65 8.22
N TYR A 133 -6.93 -18.68 7.79
CA TYR A 133 -6.06 -19.86 7.90
C TYR A 133 -4.87 -19.61 8.83
N PRO A 134 -4.37 -20.65 9.51
CA PRO A 134 -3.14 -20.59 10.31
C PRO A 134 -1.86 -20.60 9.44
N VAL A 135 -1.94 -20.09 8.21
CA VAL A 135 -0.81 -19.92 7.29
C VAL A 135 -0.89 -18.56 6.58
N PRO A 136 0.24 -17.95 6.19
CA PRO A 136 0.23 -16.76 5.37
C PRO A 136 -0.43 -16.98 4.00
N LEU A 137 -1.04 -15.92 3.46
CA LEU A 137 -1.74 -15.94 2.17
C LEU A 137 -1.20 -14.89 1.21
N SER A 138 -1.13 -15.21 -0.08
CA SER A 138 -0.83 -14.29 -1.16
C SER A 138 -2.08 -13.53 -1.57
N TRP A 139 -2.06 -12.22 -1.39
CA TRP A 139 -3.14 -11.35 -1.84
C TRP A 139 -3.32 -11.41 -3.35
N THR A 140 -2.24 -11.43 -4.12
CA THR A 140 -2.27 -11.52 -5.58
C THR A 140 -3.07 -12.74 -6.03
N ALA A 141 -2.85 -13.90 -5.41
CA ALA A 141 -3.59 -15.12 -5.71
C ALA A 141 -5.07 -15.05 -5.28
N ILE A 142 -5.36 -14.44 -4.12
CA ILE A 142 -6.74 -14.20 -3.66
C ILE A 142 -7.46 -13.30 -4.67
N TRP A 143 -6.90 -12.15 -5.00
CA TRP A 143 -7.52 -11.18 -5.90
C TRP A 143 -7.78 -11.78 -7.29
N LEU A 144 -6.81 -12.47 -7.89
CA LEU A 144 -6.97 -13.10 -9.21
C LEU A 144 -8.07 -14.16 -9.29
N SER A 145 -8.37 -14.80 -8.16
CA SER A 145 -9.44 -15.79 -8.08
C SER A 145 -10.77 -15.21 -7.59
N SER A 146 -10.78 -13.95 -7.14
CA SER A 146 -11.93 -13.26 -6.56
C SER A 146 -12.72 -12.47 -7.63
N LEU A 147 -13.95 -12.07 -7.30
CA LEU A 147 -14.83 -11.33 -8.21
C LEU A 147 -15.26 -10.01 -7.57
N ASN A 148 -15.39 -8.97 -8.40
CA ASN A 148 -15.84 -7.63 -8.00
C ASN A 148 -15.05 -7.11 -6.79
N MET A 149 -13.73 -7.33 -6.75
CA MET A 149 -12.86 -6.86 -5.66
C MET A 149 -11.87 -5.83 -6.19
N GLN A 150 -11.67 -4.76 -5.40
CA GLN A 150 -10.56 -3.85 -5.60
C GLN A 150 -9.25 -4.60 -5.49
N ARG A 151 -8.33 -4.22 -6.39
CA ARG A 151 -7.02 -4.83 -6.53
C ARG A 151 -6.11 -4.62 -5.33
N VAL A 152 -6.27 -3.52 -4.61
CA VAL A 152 -5.42 -3.15 -3.47
C VAL A 152 -6.07 -3.60 -2.17
N TYR A 153 -5.27 -4.16 -1.26
CA TYR A 153 -5.65 -4.33 0.14
C TYR A 153 -4.83 -3.42 1.05
N PHE A 154 -5.40 -3.09 2.20
CA PHE A 154 -4.76 -2.22 3.19
C PHE A 154 -4.73 -2.87 4.56
N TYR A 155 -3.71 -2.57 5.36
CA TYR A 155 -3.62 -3.02 6.74
C TYR A 155 -2.84 -2.02 7.58
N TRP A 156 -3.14 -1.99 8.88
CA TRP A 156 -2.54 -1.08 9.83
C TRP A 156 -1.39 -1.77 10.56
N GLU A 157 -0.21 -1.17 10.51
CA GLU A 157 1.00 -1.65 11.20
C GLU A 157 1.93 -0.47 11.48
N ASP A 158 2.55 -0.42 12.67
CA ASP A 158 3.51 0.62 13.05
C ASP A 158 2.99 2.07 12.95
N ASN A 159 1.71 2.30 13.31
CA ASN A 159 1.01 3.59 13.17
C ASN A 159 0.94 4.12 11.73
N GLN A 160 1.05 3.23 10.75
CA GLN A 160 0.93 3.56 9.34
C GLN A 160 -0.13 2.66 8.71
N MET A 161 -0.94 3.25 7.82
CA MET A 161 -1.69 2.47 6.86
C MET A 161 -0.73 1.96 5.79
N LYS A 162 -0.49 0.65 5.78
CA LYS A 162 0.26 -0.03 4.73
C LYS A 162 -0.71 -0.56 3.68
N PHE A 163 -0.25 -0.66 2.45
CA PHE A 163 -1.02 -1.22 1.34
C PHE A 163 -0.12 -2.05 0.44
N TYR A 164 -0.75 -2.94 -0.31
CA TYR A 164 -0.09 -3.68 -1.37
C TYR A 164 -0.94 -3.69 -2.64
N ASP A 165 -0.31 -3.27 -3.73
CA ASP A 165 -0.86 -3.34 -5.08
C ASP A 165 -0.05 -4.37 -5.90
N PRO A 166 -0.68 -5.47 -6.35
CA PRO A 166 -0.06 -6.43 -7.27
C PRO A 166 0.54 -5.84 -8.55
N LEU A 167 0.06 -4.69 -9.05
CA LEU A 167 0.59 -3.99 -10.24
C LEU A 167 1.69 -2.98 -9.91
N PHE A 168 1.86 -2.61 -8.64
CA PHE A 168 2.93 -1.73 -8.14
C PHE A 168 3.62 -2.30 -6.88
N PRO A 169 4.11 -3.56 -6.90
CA PRO A 169 4.66 -4.20 -5.70
C PRO A 169 5.91 -3.49 -5.15
N TRP A 170 6.67 -2.76 -5.98
CA TRP A 170 7.85 -2.01 -5.57
C TRP A 170 7.55 -0.64 -4.94
N LEU A 171 6.35 -0.10 -5.15
CA LEU A 171 5.88 1.15 -4.51
C LEU A 171 4.94 0.87 -3.32
N SER A 172 4.54 -0.40 -3.17
CA SER A 172 3.75 -0.85 -2.05
C SER A 172 4.56 -0.73 -0.76
N THR A 173 3.92 -0.24 0.29
CA THR A 173 4.55 -0.16 1.62
C THR A 173 4.34 -1.43 2.44
N GLY A 174 3.47 -2.32 1.96
CA GLY A 174 3.25 -3.67 2.46
C GLY A 174 3.63 -4.74 1.46
N GLU A 175 3.45 -6.00 1.87
CA GLU A 175 3.86 -7.18 1.10
C GLU A 175 2.66 -7.89 0.47
N ASP A 176 2.92 -8.77 -0.50
CA ASP A 176 1.88 -9.68 -1.03
C ASP A 176 1.32 -10.62 0.05
N TRP A 177 2.10 -10.88 1.09
CA TRP A 177 1.78 -11.83 2.13
C TRP A 177 0.93 -11.21 3.24
N ILE A 178 -0.25 -11.78 3.45
CA ILE A 178 -1.13 -11.56 4.57
C ILE A 178 -0.81 -12.62 5.63
N PRO A 179 -0.10 -12.28 6.73
CA PRO A 179 0.28 -13.26 7.75
C PRO A 179 -0.91 -13.81 8.51
N VAL A 180 -0.60 -14.81 9.34
CA VAL A 180 -1.56 -15.36 10.31
C VAL A 180 -1.99 -14.26 11.29
N CYS A 181 -3.26 -14.30 11.69
CA CYS A 181 -3.92 -13.35 12.59
C CYS A 181 -3.95 -11.90 12.09
N ARG A 182 -3.71 -11.65 10.79
CA ARG A 182 -3.79 -10.31 10.21
C ARG A 182 -5.18 -10.04 9.64
N ALA A 183 -5.77 -8.94 10.08
CA ALA A 183 -6.88 -8.33 9.38
C ALA A 183 -6.42 -7.31 8.33
N PHE A 184 -7.25 -7.12 7.33
CA PHE A 184 -7.02 -6.22 6.22
C PHE A 184 -8.33 -5.66 5.67
N TRP A 185 -8.24 -4.45 5.12
CA TRP A 185 -9.31 -3.79 4.39
C TRP A 185 -9.29 -4.23 2.94
N VAL A 186 -10.48 -4.54 2.45
CA VAL A 186 -10.75 -4.76 1.04
C VAL A 186 -11.98 -3.97 0.64
N ARG A 187 -12.12 -3.73 -0.65
CA ARG A 187 -13.28 -3.04 -1.20
C ARG A 187 -13.93 -3.89 -2.28
N VAL A 188 -15.25 -3.94 -2.27
CA VAL A 188 -16.07 -4.50 -3.34
C VAL A 188 -16.28 -3.44 -4.43
N PHE A 189 -16.04 -3.78 -5.69
CA PHE A 189 -16.26 -2.91 -6.85
C PHE A 189 -17.70 -2.97 -7.36
N GLY A 190 -18.27 -1.81 -7.67
CA GLY A 190 -19.58 -1.68 -8.31
C GLY A 190 -20.75 -2.13 -7.42
N PRO A 191 -22.02 -1.95 -7.85
CA PRO A 191 -23.18 -2.14 -6.97
C PRO A 191 -23.53 -3.61 -6.66
N GLU A 192 -22.65 -4.56 -6.97
CA GLU A 192 -22.86 -6.00 -6.80
C GLU A 192 -22.08 -6.56 -5.61
N TYR A 193 -22.38 -7.80 -5.22
CA TYR A 193 -21.59 -8.50 -4.21
C TYR A 193 -20.21 -8.86 -4.76
N GLY A 194 -19.20 -8.80 -3.89
CA GLY A 194 -17.85 -9.32 -4.15
C GLY A 194 -17.70 -10.72 -3.60
N THR A 195 -16.70 -11.46 -4.09
CA THR A 195 -16.32 -12.75 -3.50
C THR A 195 -14.83 -12.76 -3.19
N LEU A 196 -14.46 -13.11 -1.97
CA LEU A 196 -13.08 -13.43 -1.60
C LEU A 196 -12.86 -14.93 -1.58
N ASN A 197 -11.97 -15.42 -2.44
CA ASN A 197 -11.66 -16.83 -2.58
C ASN A 197 -10.34 -17.17 -1.90
N PHE A 198 -10.43 -17.98 -0.85
CA PHE A 198 -9.30 -18.48 -0.08
C PHE A 198 -9.06 -19.93 -0.47
N THR A 199 -8.13 -20.14 -1.39
CA THR A 199 -7.90 -21.44 -2.03
C THR A 199 -6.46 -21.93 -1.81
N LEU A 200 -6.14 -23.16 -2.17
CA LEU A 200 -4.75 -23.63 -2.20
C LEU A 200 -3.79 -22.69 -2.96
N PRO A 201 -4.12 -22.19 -4.17
CA PRO A 201 -3.34 -21.13 -4.83
C PRO A 201 -3.14 -19.89 -3.97
N ALA A 202 -4.13 -19.48 -3.17
CA ALA A 202 -3.99 -18.35 -2.24
C ALA A 202 -2.90 -18.55 -1.17
N ARG A 203 -2.48 -19.79 -0.91
CA ARG A 203 -1.38 -20.11 0.02
C ARG A 203 0.00 -20.03 -0.66
N MET A 204 0.06 -19.77 -1.96
CA MET A 204 1.28 -19.72 -2.75
C MET A 204 1.50 -18.33 -3.34
N LYS A 205 2.76 -17.88 -3.41
CA LYS A 205 3.10 -16.61 -4.05
C LYS A 205 2.74 -16.70 -5.54
N THR A 206 1.99 -15.71 -6.00
CA THR A 206 1.69 -15.53 -7.43
C THR A 206 2.28 -14.20 -7.90
N THR A 207 2.72 -14.16 -9.14
CA THR A 207 3.25 -12.93 -9.77
C THR A 207 2.45 -12.66 -11.02
N ILE A 208 2.08 -11.40 -11.21
CA ILE A 208 1.44 -10.94 -12.44
C ILE A 208 2.44 -10.19 -13.31
N PRO A 209 2.29 -10.22 -14.64
CA PRO A 209 3.09 -9.39 -15.52
C PRO A 209 2.86 -7.91 -15.19
N GLU A 210 3.94 -7.16 -15.06
CA GLU A 210 3.87 -5.71 -14.87
C GLU A 210 3.26 -5.05 -16.13
N PRO A 211 2.28 -4.17 -15.99
CA PRO A 211 1.74 -3.42 -17.12
C PRO A 211 2.75 -2.35 -17.57
N SER A 212 2.65 -1.94 -18.83
CA SER A 212 3.52 -0.93 -19.43
C SER A 212 3.11 0.47 -19.00
N TRP A 213 3.49 0.89 -17.79
CA TRP A 213 3.32 2.26 -17.32
C TRP A 213 4.24 3.22 -18.08
N GLU A 214 3.71 4.34 -18.57
CA GLU A 214 4.52 5.39 -19.21
C GLU A 214 5.09 6.37 -18.18
N PHE A 215 4.30 6.69 -17.16
CA PHE A 215 4.69 7.51 -16.03
C PHE A 215 4.25 6.83 -14.73
N VAL A 216 5.10 6.91 -13.69
CA VAL A 216 4.71 6.56 -12.33
C VAL A 216 5.35 7.55 -11.36
N GLY A 217 4.56 8.05 -10.42
CA GLY A 217 5.00 8.86 -9.30
C GLY A 217 4.44 8.32 -7.99
N HIS A 218 5.29 8.16 -6.99
CA HIS A 218 4.91 7.74 -5.65
C HIS A 218 5.11 8.88 -4.67
N PHE A 219 4.08 9.19 -3.88
CA PHE A 219 4.09 10.30 -2.93
C PHE A 219 3.88 9.80 -1.51
N THR A 220 4.74 10.28 -0.63
CA THR A 220 4.68 10.00 0.81
C THR A 220 4.47 11.29 1.57
N VAL A 221 3.50 11.30 2.47
CA VAL A 221 3.23 12.41 3.37
C VAL A 221 3.46 11.96 4.81
N SER A 222 4.24 12.72 5.57
CA SER A 222 4.41 12.48 7.00
C SER A 222 4.07 13.73 7.80
N CYS A 223 3.37 13.58 8.91
CA CYS A 223 3.01 14.65 9.83
C CYS A 223 2.80 14.07 11.23
N ALA A 224 3.31 14.75 12.26
CA ALA A 224 3.10 14.38 13.66
C ALA A 224 3.39 12.90 14.02
N GLY A 225 4.33 12.25 13.32
CA GLY A 225 4.70 10.85 13.55
C GLY A 225 3.85 9.83 12.79
N PHE A 226 2.82 10.26 12.08
CA PHE A 226 2.08 9.45 11.12
C PHE A 226 2.69 9.59 9.73
N THR A 227 2.61 8.52 8.94
CA THR A 227 3.04 8.50 7.55
C THR A 227 1.98 7.85 6.69
N ASP A 228 1.64 8.51 5.59
CA ASP A 228 0.83 7.99 4.51
C ASP A 228 1.67 7.92 3.24
N ALA A 229 2.02 6.70 2.85
CA ALA A 229 2.78 6.40 1.64
C ALA A 229 1.92 5.68 0.59
N SER A 230 0.59 5.76 0.68
CA SER A 230 -0.33 5.04 -0.22
C SER A 230 -0.90 5.98 -1.30
N ASN A 231 -0.02 6.68 -2.03
CA ASN A 231 -0.42 7.66 -3.05
C ASN A 231 0.43 7.47 -4.30
N ILE A 232 -0.15 6.83 -5.32
CA ILE A 232 0.50 6.54 -6.60
C ILE A 232 -0.27 7.26 -7.70
N ILE A 233 0.45 8.02 -8.52
CA ILE A 233 -0.07 8.53 -9.79
C ILE A 233 0.61 7.77 -10.92
N ALA A 234 -0.12 7.50 -11.98
CA ALA A 234 0.44 6.84 -13.16
C ALA A 234 -0.19 7.36 -14.45
N THR A 235 0.49 7.14 -15.56
CA THR A 235 -0.16 7.22 -16.88
C THR A 235 -0.05 5.90 -17.62
N SER A 236 -1.12 5.57 -18.33
CA SER A 236 -1.22 4.38 -19.17
C SER A 236 -2.08 4.69 -20.40
N PRO A 237 -1.72 4.16 -21.59
CA PRO A 237 -2.60 4.26 -22.76
C PRO A 237 -3.91 3.48 -22.59
N LEU A 238 -4.00 2.62 -21.57
CA LEU A 238 -5.20 1.87 -21.21
C LEU A 238 -6.07 2.58 -20.16
N ALA A 239 -5.55 3.65 -19.53
CA ALA A 239 -6.29 4.43 -18.56
C ALA A 239 -7.25 5.41 -19.24
N LEU A 240 -8.35 5.68 -18.56
CA LEU A 240 -9.31 6.71 -18.92
C LEU A 240 -9.12 7.92 -18.01
N ASP A 241 -9.55 9.10 -18.47
CA ASP A 241 -9.61 10.25 -17.59
C ASP A 241 -10.88 10.15 -16.73
N GLY A 242 -10.70 9.96 -15.41
CA GLY A 242 -11.77 9.70 -14.43
C GLY A 242 -11.78 8.25 -13.94
N ALA A 243 -12.69 7.92 -13.02
CA ALA A 243 -12.68 6.64 -12.30
C ALA A 243 -12.71 5.40 -13.23
N ASP A 244 -11.66 4.59 -13.18
CA ASP A 244 -11.53 3.34 -13.95
C ASP A 244 -11.01 2.13 -13.13
N GLU A 245 -10.72 1.01 -13.79
CA GLU A 245 -10.24 -0.23 -13.13
C GLU A 245 -8.75 -0.18 -12.70
N LEU A 246 -7.99 0.78 -13.24
CA LEU A 246 -6.60 1.02 -12.85
C LEU A 246 -6.54 1.90 -11.59
N ASP A 247 -7.55 2.73 -11.36
CA ASP A 247 -7.74 3.46 -10.12
C ASP A 247 -8.02 2.54 -8.94
N CYS A 248 -7.57 2.96 -7.77
CA CYS A 248 -7.87 2.28 -6.52
C CYS A 248 -8.27 3.30 -5.47
N GLN A 249 -9.41 3.05 -4.82
CA GLN A 249 -9.89 3.87 -3.73
C GLN A 249 -9.13 3.59 -2.45
N LYS A 250 -9.06 4.61 -1.60
CA LYS A 250 -8.42 4.55 -0.29
C LYS A 250 -9.47 4.37 0.80
N PRO A 251 -9.25 3.49 1.79
CA PRO A 251 -10.17 3.41 2.92
C PRO A 251 -10.04 4.68 3.75
N PHE A 252 -11.16 5.36 3.97
CA PHE A 252 -11.26 6.45 4.93
C PHE A 252 -12.06 5.95 6.13
N PHE A 253 -11.44 5.92 7.31
CA PHE A 253 -12.13 5.55 8.54
C PHE A 253 -11.57 6.30 9.73
N GLU A 254 -12.45 6.63 10.67
CA GLU A 254 -12.10 7.23 11.95
C GLU A 254 -12.29 6.16 13.03
N LEU A 255 -11.21 5.80 13.72
CA LEU A 255 -11.34 4.95 14.90
C LEU A 255 -11.97 5.77 16.03
N PRO A 256 -12.96 5.25 16.77
CA PRO A 256 -13.70 6.01 17.78
C PRO A 256 -12.83 6.70 18.86
N ASP A 257 -11.63 6.16 19.12
CA ASP A 257 -10.74 6.58 20.21
C ASP A 257 -9.28 6.76 19.75
N ALA A 258 -9.05 7.29 18.53
CA ALA A 258 -7.69 7.55 18.03
C ALA A 258 -7.58 8.94 17.37
N PRO A 259 -6.39 9.60 17.45
CA PRO A 259 -6.12 10.78 16.63
C PRO A 259 -6.31 10.45 15.13
N LEU A 260 -6.78 11.42 14.35
CA LEU A 260 -6.91 11.28 12.90
C LEU A 260 -5.50 11.27 12.29
N PRO A 261 -4.96 10.12 11.86
CA PRO A 261 -3.63 10.09 11.26
C PRO A 261 -3.59 11.04 10.06
N VAL A 262 -2.39 11.53 9.73
CA VAL A 262 -2.23 12.25 8.46
C VAL A 262 -2.65 11.33 7.33
N PHE A 263 -3.53 11.83 6.48
CA PHE A 263 -4.00 11.12 5.30
C PHE A 263 -3.73 11.99 4.09
N ALA A 264 -3.20 11.39 3.05
CA ALA A 264 -3.15 11.98 1.73
C ALA A 264 -4.02 11.15 0.79
N TYR A 265 -4.67 11.79 -0.17
CA TYR A 265 -5.38 11.08 -1.22
C TYR A 265 -5.34 11.90 -2.51
N LEU A 266 -5.50 11.18 -3.61
CA LEU A 266 -5.61 11.77 -4.93
C LEU A 266 -7.09 12.10 -5.16
N ASP A 267 -7.34 13.31 -5.63
CA ASP A 267 -8.68 13.84 -5.87
C ASP A 267 -9.36 13.12 -7.04
N GLY A 268 -10.62 12.77 -6.85
CA GLY A 268 -11.47 12.04 -7.78
C GLY A 268 -12.91 12.06 -7.26
N ASP A 269 -13.80 11.27 -7.85
CA ASP A 269 -15.18 11.15 -7.33
C ASP A 269 -15.20 10.63 -5.88
N GLU A 270 -14.17 9.86 -5.49
CA GLU A 270 -13.90 9.38 -4.14
C GLU A 270 -12.38 9.43 -3.88
N PRO A 271 -11.91 9.45 -2.62
CA PRO A 271 -10.48 9.46 -2.31
C PRO A 271 -9.72 8.28 -2.93
N LEU A 272 -8.73 8.57 -3.78
CA LEU A 272 -7.93 7.56 -4.46
C LEU A 272 -6.56 7.37 -3.79
N CYS A 273 -6.08 6.13 -3.76
CA CYS A 273 -4.69 5.79 -3.46
C CYS A 273 -3.86 5.54 -4.73
N VAL A 274 -4.52 5.14 -5.83
CA VAL A 274 -3.93 5.06 -7.16
C VAL A 274 -4.84 5.85 -8.10
N ASP A 275 -4.30 6.85 -8.80
CA ASP A 275 -4.99 7.57 -9.89
C ASP A 275 -4.17 7.43 -11.18
N ALA A 276 -4.68 6.62 -12.11
CA ALA A 276 -4.06 6.39 -13.40
C ALA A 276 -4.81 7.20 -14.48
N LYS A 277 -4.09 8.05 -15.21
CA LYS A 277 -4.67 8.88 -16.28
C LYS A 277 -4.21 8.48 -17.66
N SER A 278 -4.99 8.85 -18.67
CA SER A 278 -4.61 8.62 -20.05
C SER A 278 -3.31 9.36 -20.39
N THR A 279 -2.57 8.83 -21.37
CA THR A 279 -1.34 9.46 -21.87
C THR A 279 -1.62 10.58 -22.87
N SER A 280 -2.89 10.83 -23.21
CA SER A 280 -3.29 11.93 -24.07
C SER A 280 -3.37 13.26 -23.31
N GLY A 281 -2.46 14.18 -23.62
CA GLY A 281 -2.52 15.56 -23.11
C GLY A 281 -1.46 15.85 -22.04
N GLU A 282 -1.81 16.73 -21.11
CA GLU A 282 -0.99 17.17 -19.98
C GLU A 282 -1.75 16.87 -18.68
N PRO A 283 -1.66 15.63 -18.16
CA PRO A 283 -2.47 15.22 -17.01
C PRO A 283 -2.01 15.95 -15.75
N SER A 284 -2.98 16.28 -14.88
CA SER A 284 -2.74 16.81 -13.55
C SER A 284 -3.52 16.04 -12.49
N TRP A 285 -2.95 15.98 -11.28
CA TRP A 285 -3.50 15.32 -10.11
C TRP A 285 -3.51 16.32 -8.95
N LEU A 286 -4.55 16.26 -8.13
CA LEU A 286 -4.57 16.98 -6.85
C LEU A 286 -4.30 15.98 -5.74
N LEU A 287 -3.22 16.18 -5.00
CA LEU A 287 -2.93 15.46 -3.77
C LEU A 287 -3.42 16.30 -2.59
N VAL A 288 -4.46 15.82 -1.94
CA VAL A 288 -5.08 16.47 -0.78
C VAL A 288 -4.54 15.83 0.50
N VAL A 289 -3.95 16.63 1.37
CA VAL A 289 -3.47 16.21 2.70
C VAL A 289 -4.44 16.68 3.77
N THR A 290 -4.93 15.76 4.60
CA THR A 290 -5.86 15.99 5.70
C THR A 290 -5.40 15.27 6.99
N GLY A 291 -6.17 15.38 8.08
CA GLY A 291 -5.85 14.79 9.38
C GLY A 291 -4.92 15.66 10.24
N GLU A 292 -4.08 15.01 11.06
CA GLU A 292 -3.21 15.64 12.08
C GLU A 292 -2.51 16.93 11.61
N SER A 293 -2.47 17.91 12.51
CA SER A 293 -1.82 19.20 12.29
C SER A 293 -0.38 19.19 12.81
N GLY A 294 0.50 19.96 12.16
CA GLY A 294 1.89 20.12 12.57
C GLY A 294 2.88 20.26 11.42
N PRO A 295 4.19 20.25 11.74
CA PRO A 295 5.24 20.16 10.73
C PRO A 295 5.08 18.87 9.92
N ALA A 296 5.07 19.02 8.59
CA ALA A 296 4.82 17.94 7.66
C ALA A 296 5.84 17.94 6.52
N THR A 297 6.01 16.77 5.89
CA THR A 297 6.89 16.57 4.74
C THR A 297 6.14 15.85 3.63
N LEU A 298 6.27 16.36 2.40
CA LEU A 298 5.88 15.67 1.17
C LEU A 298 7.15 15.12 0.53
N GLY A 299 7.30 13.81 0.45
CA GLY A 299 8.38 13.13 -0.27
C GLY A 299 7.87 12.49 -1.56
N TRP A 300 8.75 12.30 -2.54
CA TRP A 300 8.38 11.67 -3.81
C TRP A 300 9.48 10.77 -4.40
N ASP A 301 9.05 9.72 -5.09
CA ASP A 301 9.87 8.93 -6.01
C ASP A 301 9.16 8.92 -7.38
N ILE A 302 9.73 9.64 -8.33
CA ILE A 302 9.09 9.96 -9.61
C ILE A 302 10.04 9.60 -10.74
N VAL A 303 9.51 8.90 -11.74
CA VAL A 303 10.23 8.65 -12.99
C VAL A 303 9.58 9.42 -14.11
N CYS A 304 10.24 10.49 -14.55
CA CYS A 304 9.76 11.30 -15.66
C CYS A 304 9.91 10.54 -16.99
N PRO A 305 8.86 10.47 -17.83
CA PRO A 305 8.98 9.91 -19.17
C PRO A 305 9.77 10.85 -20.07
N GLU A 306 10.37 10.28 -21.10
CA GLU A 306 11.12 11.04 -22.10
C GLU A 306 10.22 12.12 -22.75
N GLY A 307 10.71 13.35 -22.82
CA GLY A 307 9.97 14.47 -23.42
C GLY A 307 8.89 15.11 -22.54
N TYR A 308 8.78 14.71 -21.27
CA TYR A 308 7.89 15.34 -20.30
C TYR A 308 8.66 15.94 -19.12
N ARG A 309 8.02 16.87 -18.42
CA ARG A 309 8.46 17.37 -17.12
C ARG A 309 7.33 17.25 -16.12
N VAL A 310 7.69 16.92 -14.89
CA VAL A 310 6.74 16.94 -13.77
C VAL A 310 6.95 18.23 -13.00
N GLY A 311 5.87 18.92 -12.67
CA GLY A 311 5.85 20.02 -11.72
C GLY A 311 5.01 19.63 -10.51
N ILE A 312 5.45 20.04 -9.32
CA ILE A 312 4.66 19.96 -8.10
C ILE A 312 4.39 21.39 -7.64
N ARG A 313 3.12 21.76 -7.54
CA ARG A 313 2.69 23.08 -7.11
C ARG A 313 1.99 22.99 -5.77
N ASP A 314 2.56 23.66 -4.77
CA ASP A 314 1.88 23.91 -3.50
C ASP A 314 0.81 24.98 -3.73
N LEU A 315 -0.46 24.56 -3.78
CA LEU A 315 -1.58 25.48 -4.02
C LEU A 315 -1.86 26.38 -2.81
N THR A 316 -1.52 25.92 -1.62
CA THR A 316 -1.70 26.66 -0.36
C THR A 316 -0.76 27.86 -0.29
N ARG A 317 0.50 27.68 -0.72
CA ARG A 317 1.55 28.72 -0.70
C ARG A 317 1.77 29.40 -2.05
N GLY A 318 1.25 28.85 -3.13
CA GLY A 318 1.51 29.30 -4.49
C GLY A 318 2.97 29.09 -4.93
N VAL A 319 3.62 28.04 -4.42
CA VAL A 319 5.03 27.73 -4.69
C VAL A 319 5.14 26.60 -5.70
N GLU A 320 5.99 26.78 -6.71
CA GLU A 320 6.31 25.76 -7.70
C GLU A 320 7.59 25.01 -7.29
N ILE A 321 7.57 23.69 -7.41
CA ILE A 321 8.65 22.78 -7.00
C ILE A 321 8.98 21.91 -8.21
N ASP A 322 10.26 21.92 -8.59
CA ASP A 322 10.80 20.97 -9.56
C ASP A 322 11.22 19.68 -8.81
N PRO A 323 10.57 18.53 -9.05
CA PRO A 323 10.90 17.27 -8.37
C PRO A 323 12.28 16.73 -8.73
N LEU A 324 13.01 17.33 -9.68
CA LEU A 324 14.42 17.04 -9.94
C LEU A 324 15.36 17.79 -9.00
N ASP A 325 14.90 18.88 -8.38
CA ASP A 325 15.73 19.75 -7.54
C ASP A 325 15.77 19.29 -6.08
N ALA A 326 14.78 18.50 -5.67
CA ALA A 326 14.67 17.92 -4.33
C ALA A 326 13.94 16.57 -4.39
N THR A 327 14.02 15.79 -3.32
CA THR A 327 13.22 14.55 -3.13
C THR A 327 12.13 14.70 -2.08
N GLU A 328 12.08 15.86 -1.43
CA GLU A 328 11.11 16.17 -0.37
C GLU A 328 10.88 17.68 -0.26
N TYR A 329 9.72 18.05 0.28
CA TYR A 329 9.30 19.42 0.55
C TYR A 329 8.68 19.53 1.95
N SER A 330 9.21 20.47 2.75
CA SER A 330 8.71 20.72 4.11
C SER A 330 7.61 21.78 4.13
N PHE A 331 6.52 21.47 4.82
CA PHE A 331 5.40 22.38 5.02
C PHE A 331 4.80 22.28 6.42
N PHE A 332 3.77 23.09 6.68
CA PHE A 332 3.03 23.05 7.94
C PHE A 332 1.57 22.75 7.61
N LYS A 333 1.09 21.59 8.06
CA LYS A 333 -0.30 21.15 7.93
C LYS A 333 -1.12 21.78 9.06
N GLY A 334 -2.08 22.63 8.71
CA GLY A 334 -3.07 23.15 9.67
C GLY A 334 -4.24 22.18 9.85
N ASP A 335 -5.29 22.61 10.54
CA ASP A 335 -6.48 21.79 10.80
C ASP A 335 -7.29 21.48 9.53
N GLY A 336 -7.19 22.33 8.51
CA GLY A 336 -7.83 22.13 7.20
C GLY A 336 -7.01 21.30 6.23
N GLU A 337 -7.54 21.12 5.02
CA GLU A 337 -6.84 20.46 3.92
C GLU A 337 -5.63 21.27 3.45
N TYR A 338 -4.61 20.56 2.98
CA TYR A 338 -3.43 21.13 2.32
C TYR A 338 -3.27 20.48 0.96
N ILE A 339 -3.27 21.25 -0.11
CA ILE A 339 -3.41 20.72 -1.47
C ILE A 339 -2.15 20.97 -2.29
N PHE A 340 -1.67 19.92 -2.96
CA PHE A 340 -0.64 19.99 -4.00
C PHE A 340 -1.26 19.62 -5.35
N GLU A 341 -0.86 20.34 -6.39
CA GLU A 341 -1.13 19.96 -7.78
C GLU A 341 0.13 19.36 -8.38
N ILE A 342 0.05 18.12 -8.86
CA ILE A 342 1.10 17.46 -9.62
C ILE A 342 0.68 17.49 -11.08
N HIS A 343 1.53 17.96 -11.98
CA HIS A 343 1.19 18.00 -13.41
C HIS A 343 2.34 17.49 -14.28
N LEU A 344 1.99 16.79 -15.35
CA LEU A 344 2.89 16.46 -16.45
C LEU A 344 2.74 17.49 -17.56
N ALA A 345 3.80 18.21 -17.88
CA ALA A 345 3.86 19.12 -19.01
C ALA A 345 4.69 18.50 -20.15
N ARG A 346 4.21 18.60 -21.39
CA ARG A 346 4.94 18.11 -22.55
C ARG A 346 5.97 19.14 -23.00
N MET A 347 7.17 18.68 -23.31
CA MET A 347 8.22 19.54 -23.84
C MET A 347 7.98 19.84 -25.32
N LEU A 348 7.28 20.95 -25.61
CA LEU A 348 7.02 21.41 -26.97
C LEU A 348 8.27 22.09 -27.58
N GLY A 349 9.10 21.31 -28.30
CA GLY A 349 10.18 21.82 -29.15
C GLY A 349 11.39 22.40 -28.40
N THR A 350 12.54 22.45 -29.06
CA THR A 350 13.85 22.82 -28.48
C THR A 350 13.81 24.17 -27.75
N GLY A 351 13.84 24.16 -26.43
CA GLY A 351 14.00 25.35 -25.58
C GLY A 351 12.95 25.40 -24.47
N ARG A 352 13.14 24.79 -23.31
CA ARG A 352 14.41 24.44 -22.65
C ARG A 352 14.84 23.01 -22.98
N GLU A 353 16.10 22.84 -23.37
CA GLU A 353 16.82 21.58 -23.17
C GLU A 353 16.62 21.09 -21.71
N PRO A 354 16.73 19.78 -21.40
CA PRO A 354 17.01 19.36 -20.02
C PRO A 354 18.11 20.30 -19.53
N VAL A 355 17.88 21.08 -18.46
CA VAL A 355 18.73 22.26 -18.15
C VAL A 355 20.19 21.88 -18.40
N PRO A 356 20.82 22.36 -19.49
CA PRO A 356 22.16 21.94 -19.83
C PRO A 356 23.04 22.36 -18.67
N GLY A 357 23.65 21.38 -18.01
CA GLY A 357 24.45 21.61 -16.80
C GLY A 357 24.00 20.89 -15.53
N ARG A 358 22.93 20.07 -15.53
CA ARG A 358 22.59 19.27 -14.34
C ARG A 358 22.73 17.76 -14.58
N PHE A 359 23.61 17.16 -13.79
CA PHE A 359 23.76 15.72 -13.68
C PHE A 359 22.56 15.12 -12.93
N SER A 360 21.90 14.12 -13.51
CA SER A 360 20.89 13.32 -12.80
C SER A 360 21.14 11.84 -12.99
N LEU A 361 20.87 11.07 -11.93
CA LEU A 361 20.95 9.62 -11.94
C LEU A 361 19.80 9.06 -11.11
N GLN A 362 18.93 8.29 -11.75
CA GLN A 362 17.80 7.61 -11.13
C GLN A 362 17.76 6.16 -11.59
N ALA A 363 17.12 5.30 -10.81
CA ALA A 363 17.00 3.89 -11.11
C ALA A 363 15.62 3.41 -10.69
N PHE A 364 14.90 2.78 -11.62
CA PHE A 364 13.53 2.35 -11.44
C PHE A 364 13.21 1.06 -12.21
N PRO A 365 12.44 0.14 -11.61
CA PRO A 365 12.00 0.18 -10.22
C PRO A 365 13.18 -0.04 -9.25
N SER A 366 13.05 0.40 -8.01
CA SER A 366 13.98 0.05 -6.93
C SER A 366 13.19 0.05 -5.60
N PRO A 367 12.80 -1.12 -5.06
CA PRO A 367 13.35 -2.44 -5.35
C PRO A 367 12.93 -3.03 -6.72
N PHE A 368 13.71 -3.95 -7.29
CA PHE A 368 13.42 -4.58 -8.60
C PHE A 368 13.59 -6.10 -8.57
N ASN A 369 12.85 -6.83 -9.43
CA ASN A 369 12.79 -8.29 -9.40
C ASN A 369 13.71 -9.04 -10.40
N SER A 370 14.13 -8.37 -11.47
CA SER A 370 14.94 -8.97 -12.54
C SER A 370 15.86 -7.94 -13.17
N SER A 371 15.29 -6.81 -13.58
CA SER A 371 16.02 -5.72 -14.20
C SER A 371 15.57 -4.36 -13.66
N VAL A 372 16.47 -3.39 -13.74
CA VAL A 372 16.22 -2.01 -13.37
C VAL A 372 16.58 -1.11 -14.56
N LYS A 373 15.70 -0.16 -14.89
CA LYS A 373 15.99 0.91 -15.83
C LYS A 373 16.70 2.04 -15.08
N ILE A 374 17.83 2.45 -15.59
CA ILE A 374 18.67 3.49 -15.00
C ILE A 374 18.59 4.68 -15.92
N TYR A 375 17.90 5.72 -15.44
CA TYR A 375 17.74 6.97 -16.15
C TYR A 375 18.88 7.91 -15.78
N TYR A 376 19.51 8.49 -16.78
CA TYR A 376 20.66 9.35 -16.60
C TYR A 376 20.59 10.58 -17.52
N ASN A 377 21.11 11.69 -17.04
CA ASN A 377 21.23 12.93 -17.80
C ASN A 377 22.52 13.65 -17.42
N LEU A 378 23.29 14.06 -18.42
CA LEU A 378 24.51 14.86 -18.28
C LEU A 378 24.65 15.81 -19.49
N PRO A 379 25.44 16.90 -19.36
CA PRO A 379 25.72 17.81 -20.47
C PRO A 379 26.25 17.08 -21.71
N GLU A 380 25.85 17.53 -22.91
CA GLU A 380 26.35 16.94 -24.17
C GLU A 380 27.87 17.11 -24.31
N GLY A 381 28.54 16.05 -24.77
CA GLY A 381 29.97 16.07 -25.10
C GLY A 381 30.92 15.64 -23.97
N GLU A 382 30.41 15.17 -22.83
CA GLU A 382 31.24 14.60 -21.76
C GLU A 382 31.41 13.08 -21.92
N ASP A 383 32.65 12.60 -21.80
CA ASP A 383 32.93 11.17 -21.61
C ASP A 383 32.45 10.75 -20.21
N PHE A 384 31.64 9.69 -20.16
CA PHE A 384 31.09 9.16 -18.91
C PHE A 384 31.05 7.64 -18.89
N SER A 385 30.97 7.07 -17.70
CA SER A 385 30.77 5.64 -17.43
C SER A 385 29.57 5.47 -16.51
N LEU A 386 28.64 4.61 -16.91
CA LEU A 386 27.52 4.19 -16.08
C LEU A 386 27.78 2.76 -15.60
N GLU A 387 27.98 2.60 -14.29
CA GLU A 387 28.50 1.37 -13.70
C GLU A 387 27.55 0.84 -12.62
N VAL A 388 27.52 -0.48 -12.44
CA VAL A 388 26.85 -1.12 -11.31
C VAL A 388 27.90 -1.70 -10.38
N LEU A 389 27.77 -1.39 -9.09
CA LEU A 389 28.66 -1.78 -8.01
C LEU A 389 27.90 -2.67 -7.00
N ASN A 390 28.56 -3.68 -6.46
CA ASN A 390 28.05 -4.43 -5.31
C ASN A 390 28.27 -3.67 -3.97
N ILE A 391 27.81 -4.22 -2.85
CA ILE A 391 27.95 -3.59 -1.52
C ILE A 391 29.42 -3.41 -1.07
N SER A 392 30.34 -4.20 -1.62
CA SER A 392 31.78 -4.06 -1.37
C SER A 392 32.44 -2.99 -2.27
N GLY A 393 31.67 -2.32 -3.13
CA GLY A 393 32.15 -1.31 -4.08
C GLY A 393 32.84 -1.89 -5.31
N GLU A 394 32.77 -3.21 -5.52
CA GLU A 394 33.31 -3.86 -6.72
C GLU A 394 32.36 -3.65 -7.89
N ARG A 395 32.93 -3.25 -9.03
CA ARG A 395 32.19 -3.06 -10.28
C ARG A 395 31.84 -4.39 -10.91
N ILE A 396 30.55 -4.67 -10.98
CA ILE A 396 30.00 -5.91 -11.53
C ILE A 396 29.46 -5.74 -12.95
N ALA A 397 29.12 -4.52 -13.37
CA ALA A 397 28.68 -4.22 -14.73
C ALA A 397 29.04 -2.79 -15.15
N VAL A 398 29.19 -2.59 -16.46
CA VAL A 398 29.19 -1.28 -17.13
C VAL A 398 28.05 -1.33 -18.14
N LEU A 399 27.23 -0.28 -18.16
CA LEU A 399 26.01 -0.24 -18.95
C LEU A 399 26.23 0.54 -20.24
N ASP A 400 25.80 -0.03 -21.35
CA ASP A 400 25.86 0.62 -22.65
C ASP A 400 24.88 1.81 -22.68
N CYS A 401 25.42 2.97 -23.01
CA CYS A 401 24.69 4.25 -23.06
C CYS A 401 24.76 4.79 -24.49
N ALA A 402 23.61 5.07 -25.11
CA ALA A 402 23.56 5.50 -26.52
C ALA A 402 23.84 7.01 -26.71
N ALA A 403 23.61 7.81 -25.68
CA ALA A 403 23.76 9.26 -25.66
C ALA A 403 24.06 9.73 -24.22
N SER A 404 24.34 11.03 -24.03
CA SER A 404 24.51 11.68 -22.71
C SER A 404 23.19 11.87 -21.93
N SER A 405 22.07 11.51 -22.52
CA SER A 405 20.77 11.46 -21.84
C SER A 405 20.00 10.25 -22.32
N GLY A 406 19.26 9.60 -21.43
CA GLY A 406 18.44 8.44 -21.76
C GLY A 406 18.34 7.45 -20.60
N TYR A 407 18.18 6.19 -20.94
CA TYR A 407 18.17 5.11 -19.96
C TYR A 407 19.01 3.92 -20.43
N ALA A 408 19.58 3.20 -19.47
CA ALA A 408 20.19 1.90 -19.69
C ALA A 408 19.45 0.85 -18.83
N VAL A 409 19.47 -0.40 -19.25
CA VAL A 409 18.84 -1.50 -18.48
C VAL A 409 19.93 -2.37 -17.90
N TRP A 410 19.87 -2.57 -16.58
CA TRP A 410 20.70 -3.59 -15.93
C TRP A 410 19.83 -4.81 -15.58
N SER A 411 20.24 -6.00 -16.04
CA SER A 411 19.68 -7.27 -15.54
C SER A 411 20.56 -7.80 -14.42
N ALA A 412 19.95 -8.13 -13.27
CA ALA A 412 20.62 -8.74 -12.14
C ALA A 412 20.71 -10.27 -12.24
N ASP A 413 20.49 -10.84 -13.44
CA ASP A 413 20.66 -12.26 -13.69
C ASP A 413 22.03 -12.77 -13.23
N GLY A 414 22.03 -13.83 -12.42
CA GLY A 414 23.25 -14.42 -11.85
C GLY A 414 23.86 -13.67 -10.65
N ASN A 415 23.27 -12.55 -10.22
CA ASN A 415 23.67 -11.82 -9.02
C ASN A 415 22.79 -12.21 -7.81
N PRO A 416 23.30 -12.14 -6.56
CA PRO A 416 22.50 -12.42 -5.36
C PRO A 416 21.51 -11.30 -5.04
N THR A 417 20.34 -11.63 -4.48
CA THR A 417 19.43 -10.64 -3.85
C THR A 417 20.21 -9.76 -2.87
N GLY A 418 20.04 -8.45 -2.94
CA GLY A 418 20.80 -7.53 -2.09
C GLY A 418 20.88 -6.10 -2.61
N ILE A 419 21.68 -5.29 -1.92
CA ILE A 419 21.89 -3.88 -2.22
C ILE A 419 23.00 -3.73 -3.26
N TYR A 420 22.72 -2.91 -4.28
CA TYR A 420 23.66 -2.49 -5.31
C TYR A 420 23.69 -0.98 -5.42
N PHE A 421 24.74 -0.46 -6.05
CA PHE A 421 24.85 0.96 -6.36
C PHE A 421 25.06 1.15 -7.84
N VAL A 422 24.18 1.91 -8.46
CA VAL A 422 24.37 2.42 -9.80
C VAL A 422 25.16 3.71 -9.68
N ARG A 423 26.24 3.84 -10.44
CA ARG A 423 27.15 4.97 -10.36
C ARG A 423 27.37 5.57 -11.75
N LEU A 424 27.15 6.87 -11.86
CA LEU A 424 27.50 7.66 -13.05
C LEU A 424 28.78 8.42 -12.73
N VAL A 425 29.81 8.22 -13.54
CA VAL A 425 31.12 8.86 -13.40
C VAL A 425 31.44 9.63 -14.68
N SER A 426 31.71 10.92 -14.54
CA SER A 426 32.23 11.82 -15.58
C SER A 426 33.53 12.46 -15.08
N SER A 427 34.13 13.34 -15.89
CA SER A 427 35.34 14.08 -15.51
C SER A 427 35.14 14.95 -14.26
N ASP A 428 33.95 15.55 -14.11
CA ASP A 428 33.67 16.54 -13.08
C ASP A 428 32.71 16.05 -11.97
N VAL A 429 31.95 14.98 -12.21
CA VAL A 429 30.89 14.50 -11.29
C VAL A 429 30.88 12.98 -11.14
N SER A 430 30.60 12.54 -9.91
CA SER A 430 30.28 11.15 -9.57
C SER A 430 28.96 11.09 -8.82
N LEU A 431 27.88 10.63 -9.46
CA LEU A 431 26.59 10.37 -8.82
C LEU A 431 26.46 8.88 -8.52
N ALA A 432 25.81 8.55 -7.39
CA ALA A 432 25.48 7.17 -7.07
C ALA A 432 24.02 7.06 -6.58
N LYS A 433 23.31 6.05 -7.07
CA LYS A 433 21.95 5.69 -6.66
C LYS A 433 21.97 4.27 -6.10
N LYS A 434 21.51 4.12 -4.86
CA LYS A 434 21.30 2.80 -4.24
C LYS A 434 20.09 2.14 -4.89
N VAL A 435 20.22 0.87 -5.26
CA VAL A 435 19.12 0.02 -5.74
C VAL A 435 19.04 -1.26 -4.93
N LEU A 436 17.84 -1.80 -4.76
CA LEU A 436 17.60 -3.06 -4.05
C LEU A 436 17.09 -4.12 -5.03
N PHE A 437 17.86 -5.19 -5.20
CA PHE A 437 17.45 -6.34 -6.02
C PHE A 437 16.77 -7.39 -5.13
N ILE A 438 15.57 -7.85 -5.51
CA ILE A 438 14.79 -8.87 -4.79
C ILE A 438 14.30 -9.94 -5.77
N LYS A 439 14.92 -11.11 -5.74
CA LYS A 439 14.48 -12.27 -6.52
C LYS A 439 13.30 -13.03 -5.90
#